data_AF-A0A5K1CPA0-F1
#
_entry.id   AF-A0A5K1CPA0-F1
#
_cell.length_a   1.000
_cell.length_b   1.000
_cell.length_c   1.000
_cell.angle_alpha   90.00
_cell.angle_beta   90.00
_cell.angle_gamma   90.00
#
_symmetry.space_group_name_H-M   'P 1'
#
loop_
_entity.id
_entity.type
_entity.pdbx_description
1 polymer ?
#
loop_
_entity_poly.entity_id
_entity_poly.type
_entity_poly.pdbx_seq_one_letter_code
_entity_poly.pdbx_strand_id
1 'polypeptide(L)'
;AAESLGVIGLERSVPILKRSLDSDPAEEVRGTCELALRRMEEKASRGQVSEAPSGVPSPFLSVDPALPASDVSSIAQLRYRKNGKDSIPSCISLLQFADNASVLSYFRKVLLDENESLYKRCAALFALRDHGGKEAVNAIIASLGAASPLLRHE
;
A
#
# COMPACT_ATOMS: atom_id res chain seq x y z
N ALA A 1 6.78 -1.83 -2.64
CA ALA A 1 6.85 -0.91 -1.51
C ALA A 1 6.72 0.54 -1.99
N ALA A 2 7.17 0.86 -3.21
CA ALA A 2 7.10 2.20 -3.76
C ALA A 2 5.65 2.70 -3.95
N GLU A 3 4.75 1.88 -4.48
CA GLU A 3 3.33 2.20 -4.60
C GLU A 3 2.69 2.44 -3.23
N SER A 4 2.94 1.55 -2.27
CA SER A 4 2.46 1.67 -0.89
C SER A 4 2.86 2.99 -0.26
N LEU A 5 4.11 3.45 -0.47
CA LEU A 5 4.58 4.74 0.03
C LEU A 5 3.88 5.92 -0.66
N GLY A 6 3.62 5.82 -1.96
CA GLY A 6 2.85 6.83 -2.71
C GLY A 6 1.41 6.96 -2.21
N VAL A 7 0.76 5.83 -1.91
CA VAL A 7 -0.61 5.81 -1.36
C VAL A 7 -0.66 6.46 0.02
N ILE A 8 0.28 6.14 0.91
CA ILE A 8 0.35 6.73 2.24
C ILE A 8 0.65 8.24 2.13
N GLY A 9 1.60 8.60 1.27
CA GLY A 9 1.97 9.99 0.98
C GLY A 9 2.60 10.73 2.16
N LEU A 10 3.58 10.11 2.82
CA LEU A 10 4.40 10.76 3.85
C LEU A 10 5.67 11.36 3.25
N GLU A 11 5.88 12.66 3.45
CA GLU A 11 7.06 13.39 2.95
C GLU A 11 8.43 12.75 3.30
N ARG A 12 8.51 12.02 4.41
CA ARG A 12 9.73 11.34 4.84
C ARG A 12 10.20 10.26 3.85
N SER A 13 9.30 9.69 3.03
CA SER A 13 9.66 8.68 2.03
C SER A 13 10.17 9.28 0.72
N VAL A 14 9.94 10.57 0.45
CA VAL A 14 10.38 11.27 -0.77
C VAL A 14 11.87 11.07 -1.09
N PRO A 15 12.82 11.32 -0.16
CA PRO A 15 14.25 11.13 -0.46
C PRO A 15 14.60 9.66 -0.74
N ILE A 16 13.89 8.72 -0.14
CA ILE A 16 14.09 7.29 -0.38
C ILE A 16 13.58 6.92 -1.77
N LEU A 17 12.37 7.36 -2.13
CA LEU A 17 11.77 7.12 -3.45
C LEU A 17 12.63 7.70 -4.57
N LYS A 18 13.19 8.91 -4.40
CA LYS A 18 14.13 9.50 -5.36
C LYS A 18 15.39 8.65 -5.54
N ARG A 19 15.97 8.17 -4.43
CA ARG A 19 17.13 7.26 -4.51
C ARG A 19 16.79 5.96 -5.23
N SER A 20 15.64 5.35 -4.93
CA SER A 20 15.19 4.12 -5.60
C SER A 20 14.90 4.37 -7.08
N LEU A 21 14.35 5.54 -7.44
CA LEU A 21 14.16 5.94 -8.83
C LEU A 21 15.47 5.97 -9.61
N ASP A 22 16.57 6.46 -9.02
CA ASP A 22 17.84 6.57 -9.73
C ASP A 22 18.66 5.26 -9.75
N SER A 23 18.54 4.44 -8.70
CA SER A 23 19.47 3.32 -8.45
C SER A 23 18.89 1.93 -8.63
N ASP A 24 17.57 1.78 -8.70
CA ASP A 24 16.95 0.45 -8.80
C ASP A 24 17.18 -0.16 -10.19
N PRO A 25 17.65 -1.43 -10.30
CA PRO A 25 17.86 -2.08 -11.59
C PRO A 25 16.56 -2.32 -12.37
N ALA A 26 15.42 -2.51 -11.69
CA ALA A 26 14.15 -2.83 -12.33
C ALA A 26 13.41 -1.56 -12.77
N GLU A 27 13.08 -1.47 -14.06
CA GLU A 27 12.40 -0.31 -14.63
C GLU A 27 10.99 -0.12 -14.07
N GLU A 28 10.31 -1.22 -13.78
CA GLU A 28 8.96 -1.22 -13.19
C GLU A 28 8.97 -0.65 -11.77
N VAL A 29 10.06 -0.83 -11.02
CA VAL A 29 10.20 -0.24 -9.69
C VAL A 29 10.48 1.26 -9.82
N ARG A 30 11.39 1.65 -10.72
CA ARG A 30 11.67 3.07 -11.02
C ARG A 30 10.41 3.82 -11.46
N GLY A 31 9.66 3.28 -12.41
CA GLY A 31 8.41 3.88 -12.89
C GLY A 31 7.38 4.05 -11.77
N THR A 32 7.27 3.07 -10.86
CA THR A 32 6.38 3.19 -9.69
C THR A 32 6.88 4.24 -8.70
N CYS A 33 8.19 4.36 -8.47
CA CYS A 33 8.74 5.44 -7.65
C CYS A 33 8.41 6.83 -8.23
N GLU A 34 8.51 7.00 -9.55
CA GLU A 34 8.16 8.25 -10.23
C GLU A 34 6.67 8.58 -10.05
N LEU A 35 5.79 7.60 -10.30
CA LEU A 35 4.34 7.76 -10.13
C LEU A 35 3.97 8.07 -8.66
N ALA A 36 4.64 7.44 -7.70
CA ALA A 36 4.43 7.70 -6.28
C ALA A 36 4.80 9.16 -5.92
N LEU A 37 5.95 9.65 -6.40
CA LEU A 37 6.40 11.02 -6.17
C LEU A 37 5.43 12.05 -6.76
N ARG A 38 5.01 11.87 -8.02
CA ARG A 38 4.04 12.78 -8.67
C ARG A 38 2.73 12.87 -7.88
N ARG A 39 2.18 11.73 -7.42
CA ARG A 39 0.96 11.72 -6.59
C ARG A 39 1.11 12.49 -5.28
N MET A 40 2.28 12.40 -4.66
CA MET A 40 2.57 13.13 -3.42
C MET A 40 2.64 14.64 -3.67
N GLU A 41 3.28 15.07 -4.76
CA GLU A 41 3.36 16.48 -5.18
C GLU A 41 1.96 17.05 -5.51
N GLU A 42 1.12 16.29 -6.22
CA GLU A 42 -0.27 16.67 -6.50
C GLU A 42 -1.12 16.78 -5.22
N LYS A 43 -0.91 15.88 -4.26
CA LYS A 43 -1.60 15.94 -2.97
C LYS A 43 -1.19 17.17 -2.17
N ALA A 44 0.07 17.58 -2.25
CA ALA A 44 0.56 18.80 -1.63
C ALA A 44 -0.03 20.08 -2.28
N SER A 45 -0.18 20.10 -3.61
CA SER A 45 -0.78 21.25 -4.33
C SER A 45 -2.30 21.36 -4.15
N ARG A 46 -3.02 20.23 -4.09
CA ARG A 46 -4.46 20.18 -3.80
C ARG A 46 -4.83 20.67 -2.40
N GLY A 47 -3.88 20.66 -1.46
CA GLY A 47 -4.07 21.24 -0.12
C GLY A 47 -4.24 22.76 -0.09
N GLN A 48 -4.01 23.47 -1.21
CA GLN A 48 -4.19 24.92 -1.33
C GLN A 48 -5.43 25.35 -2.15
N VAL A 49 -6.18 24.42 -2.74
CA VAL A 49 -7.33 24.77 -3.59
C VAL A 49 -8.64 24.34 -2.91
N SER A 50 -9.36 25.32 -2.35
CA SER A 50 -10.80 25.19 -2.11
C SER A 50 -11.51 25.15 -3.47
N GLU A 51 -11.60 23.97 -4.08
CA GLU A 51 -12.24 23.80 -5.37
C GLU A 51 -13.77 23.73 -5.20
N ALA A 52 -14.41 24.90 -5.27
CA ALA A 52 -15.73 24.98 -5.87
C ALA A 52 -15.61 24.53 -7.34
N PRO A 53 -16.53 23.70 -7.86
CA PRO A 53 -16.39 23.11 -9.19
C PRO A 53 -16.63 24.17 -10.27
N SER A 54 -15.55 24.80 -10.74
CA SER A 54 -15.51 25.63 -11.94
C SER A 54 -14.89 24.82 -13.07
N GLY A 55 -15.71 24.09 -13.81
CA GLY A 55 -15.30 23.39 -15.02
C GLY A 55 -16.42 22.53 -15.53
N VAL A 56 -16.89 22.82 -16.74
CA VAL A 56 -17.92 22.08 -17.46
C VAL A 56 -17.83 20.57 -17.20
N PRO A 57 -18.93 19.91 -16.80
CA PRO A 57 -18.93 18.47 -16.58
C PRO A 57 -18.45 17.78 -17.86
N SER A 58 -17.55 16.81 -17.75
CA SER A 58 -17.10 16.04 -18.90
C SER A 58 -18.32 15.44 -19.60
N PRO A 59 -18.43 15.56 -20.94
CA PRO A 59 -19.53 14.94 -21.68
C PRO A 59 -19.49 13.41 -21.62
N PHE A 60 -18.33 12.86 -21.22
CA PHE A 60 -18.17 11.47 -20.84
C PHE A 60 -18.51 11.33 -19.36
N LEU A 61 -19.73 10.89 -19.08
CA LEU A 61 -20.10 10.33 -17.78
C LEU A 61 -19.43 8.96 -17.69
N SER A 62 -18.49 8.78 -16.75
CA SER A 62 -17.97 7.44 -16.44
C SER A 62 -19.09 6.63 -15.81
N VAL A 63 -19.87 5.95 -16.65
CA VAL A 63 -20.84 4.96 -16.22
C VAL A 63 -20.04 3.73 -15.80
N ASP A 64 -19.89 3.52 -14.51
CA ASP A 64 -19.40 2.25 -13.97
C ASP A 64 -20.52 1.21 -14.13
N PRO A 65 -20.34 0.14 -14.93
CA PRO A 65 -21.38 -0.88 -15.10
C PRO A 65 -21.62 -1.73 -13.84
N ALA A 66 -20.83 -1.57 -12.77
CA ALA A 66 -21.01 -2.34 -11.54
C ALA A 66 -21.89 -1.60 -10.52
N LEU A 67 -23.14 -2.05 -10.38
CA LEU A 67 -23.90 -1.81 -9.15
C LEU A 67 -23.20 -2.54 -7.99
N PRO A 68 -23.07 -1.94 -6.79
CA PRO A 68 -22.57 -2.66 -5.62
C PRO A 68 -23.50 -3.85 -5.36
N ALA A 69 -22.91 -5.01 -5.10
CA ALA A 69 -23.66 -6.23 -4.78
C ALA A 69 -24.63 -5.95 -3.61
N SER A 70 -25.88 -6.39 -3.75
CA SER A 70 -26.96 -6.20 -2.78
C SER A 70 -26.75 -6.95 -1.45
N ASP A 71 -25.73 -7.81 -1.38
CA ASP A 71 -25.36 -8.52 -0.17
C ASP A 71 -24.35 -7.71 0.64
N VAL A 72 -24.80 -7.20 1.79
CA VAL A 72 -23.99 -6.52 2.81
C VAL A 72 -23.11 -7.55 3.54
N SER A 73 -22.30 -8.31 2.81
CA SER A 73 -21.18 -9.02 3.41
C SER A 73 -20.14 -7.97 3.76
N SER A 74 -19.71 -7.91 5.02
CA SER A 74 -18.64 -6.99 5.40
C SER A 74 -17.40 -7.29 4.56
N ILE A 75 -16.61 -6.26 4.23
CA ILE A 75 -15.37 -6.40 3.43
C ILE A 75 -14.46 -7.52 3.99
N ALA A 76 -14.53 -7.76 5.30
CA ALA A 76 -13.84 -8.85 5.98
C ALA A 76 -14.28 -10.26 5.53
N GLN A 77 -15.57 -10.50 5.28
CA GLN A 77 -16.10 -11.79 4.85
C GLN A 77 -15.72 -12.15 3.41
N LEU A 78 -15.63 -11.16 2.52
CA LEU A 78 -15.23 -11.40 1.12
C LEU A 78 -13.76 -11.81 1.00
N ARG A 79 -12.88 -11.28 1.87
CA ARG A 79 -11.46 -11.66 1.92
C ARG A 79 -11.23 -13.09 2.44
N TYR A 80 -12.20 -13.67 3.15
CA TYR A 80 -12.09 -14.99 3.78
C TYR A 80 -12.35 -16.17 2.82
N ARG A 81 -13.10 -15.94 1.71
CA ARG A 81 -13.70 -17.05 0.95
C ARG A 81 -12.78 -17.78 -0.04
N LYS A 82 -11.51 -17.38 -0.20
CA LYS A 82 -10.66 -17.98 -1.24
C LYS A 82 -9.71 -19.10 -0.83
N ASN A 83 -9.19 -19.17 0.40
CA ASN A 83 -8.12 -20.16 0.68
C ASN A 83 -8.42 -21.00 1.93
N GLY A 84 -8.91 -22.21 1.70
CA GLY A 84 -8.79 -23.29 2.67
C GLY A 84 -7.32 -23.69 2.82
N LYS A 85 -6.91 -23.87 4.08
CA LYS A 85 -5.69 -24.58 4.51
C LYS A 85 -4.34 -23.96 4.13
N ASP A 86 -4.13 -22.67 4.40
CA ASP A 86 -2.81 -22.12 4.72
C ASP A 86 -2.99 -21.01 5.76
N SER A 87 -2.90 -21.38 7.04
CA SER A 87 -3.14 -20.51 8.18
C SER A 87 -2.06 -19.43 8.32
N ILE A 88 -2.17 -18.36 7.53
CA ILE A 88 -1.83 -17.03 8.05
C ILE A 88 -3.10 -16.58 8.75
N PRO A 89 -3.10 -16.31 10.07
CA PRO A 89 -4.21 -15.61 10.69
C PRO A 89 -4.50 -14.40 9.82
N SER A 90 -5.73 -14.26 9.29
CA SER A 90 -6.12 -13.05 8.57
C SER A 90 -5.65 -11.89 9.41
N CYS A 91 -4.66 -11.16 8.92
CA CYS A 91 -3.93 -10.13 9.65
C CYS A 91 -4.86 -9.08 10.29
N ILE A 92 -6.09 -9.01 9.77
CA ILE A 92 -7.21 -8.19 10.24
C ILE A 92 -7.79 -8.70 11.58
N SER A 93 -7.87 -10.01 11.84
CA SER A 93 -8.38 -10.53 13.12
C SER A 93 -7.41 -10.32 14.29
N LEU A 94 -6.09 -10.22 14.04
CA LEU A 94 -5.13 -9.85 15.10
C LEU A 94 -5.25 -8.38 15.51
N LEU A 95 -5.62 -7.49 14.59
CA LEU A 95 -5.80 -6.06 14.85
C LEU A 95 -7.03 -5.75 15.73
N GLN A 96 -7.97 -6.70 15.88
CA GLN A 96 -9.17 -6.47 16.69
C GLN A 96 -8.99 -6.80 18.19
N PHE A 97 -7.88 -7.43 18.60
CA PHE A 97 -7.72 -7.90 19.99
C PHE A 97 -6.30 -7.78 20.58
N ALA A 98 -5.28 -7.38 19.81
CA ALA A 98 -3.89 -7.28 20.28
C ALA A 98 -3.37 -5.83 20.27
N ASP A 99 -2.35 -5.55 21.09
CA ASP A 99 -1.63 -4.28 21.05
C ASP A 99 -1.08 -4.01 19.63
N ASN A 100 -1.46 -2.86 19.07
CA ASN A 100 -1.09 -2.42 17.73
C ASN A 100 0.43 -2.46 17.51
N ALA A 101 1.23 -2.17 18.55
CA ALA A 101 2.69 -2.20 18.44
C ALA A 101 3.23 -3.62 18.20
N SER A 102 2.67 -4.62 18.87
CA SER A 102 3.07 -6.03 18.72
C SER A 102 2.72 -6.57 17.33
N VAL A 103 1.57 -6.17 16.80
CA VAL A 103 1.12 -6.55 15.46
C VAL A 103 1.99 -5.93 14.37
N LEU A 104 2.34 -4.64 14.50
CA LEU A 104 3.25 -3.98 13.57
C LEU A 104 4.65 -4.58 13.58
N SER A 105 5.16 -4.94 14.76
CA SER A 105 6.43 -5.64 14.91
C SER A 105 6.42 -6.99 14.19
N TYR A 106 5.33 -7.76 14.32
CA TYR A 106 5.15 -9.02 13.60
C TYR A 106 5.15 -8.83 12.08
N PHE A 107 4.37 -7.89 11.53
CA PHE A 107 4.35 -7.66 10.09
C PHE A 107 5.69 -7.15 9.55
N ARG A 108 6.38 -6.28 10.30
CA ARG A 108 7.74 -5.86 9.95
C ARG A 108 8.68 -7.06 9.85
N LYS A 109 8.61 -7.98 10.81
CA LYS A 109 9.43 -9.20 10.79
C LYS A 109 9.13 -10.06 9.56
N VAL A 110 7.85 -10.36 9.30
CA VAL A 110 7.44 -11.18 8.14
C VAL A 110 7.83 -10.51 6.82
N LEU A 111 7.64 -9.19 6.69
CA LEU A 111 7.95 -8.43 5.48
C LEU A 111 9.44 -8.51 5.10
N LEU A 112 10.32 -8.43 6.10
CA LEU A 112 11.78 -8.37 5.92
C LEU A 112 12.47 -9.74 5.96
N ASP A 113 11.73 -10.84 6.19
CA ASP A 113 12.28 -12.19 6.17
C ASP A 113 12.38 -12.72 4.73
N GLU A 114 13.60 -12.81 4.20
CA GLU A 114 13.86 -13.34 2.86
C GLU A 114 13.59 -14.86 2.74
N ASN A 115 13.47 -15.57 3.86
CA ASN A 115 13.12 -16.99 3.86
C ASN A 115 11.61 -17.23 3.80
N GLU A 116 10.79 -16.20 4.01
CA GLU A 116 9.35 -16.32 3.92
C GLU A 116 8.84 -16.21 2.48
N SER A 117 7.68 -16.83 2.23
CA SER A 117 7.08 -16.80 0.90
C SER A 117 6.73 -15.38 0.47
N LEU A 118 6.91 -15.07 -0.82
CA LEU A 118 6.57 -13.75 -1.38
C LEU A 118 5.12 -13.35 -1.08
N TYR A 119 4.20 -14.31 -1.11
CA TYR A 119 2.79 -14.11 -0.74
C TYR A 119 2.63 -13.57 0.69
N LYS A 120 3.29 -14.18 1.68
CA LYS A 120 3.24 -13.72 3.08
C LYS A 120 3.84 -12.32 3.24
N ARG A 121 4.93 -12.06 2.53
CA ARG A 121 5.62 -10.76 2.57
C ARG A 121 4.75 -9.66 1.97
N CYS A 122 4.13 -9.91 0.81
CA CYS A 122 3.17 -8.96 0.22
C CYS A 122 1.92 -8.78 1.11
N ALA A 123 1.41 -9.84 1.75
CA ALA A 123 0.30 -9.72 2.69
C ALA A 123 0.66 -8.81 3.89
N ALA A 124 1.86 -8.97 4.45
CA ALA A 124 2.36 -8.10 5.51
C ALA A 124 2.55 -6.66 5.02
N LEU A 125 3.06 -6.46 3.80
CA LEU A 125 3.21 -5.15 3.17
C LEU A 125 1.88 -4.40 3.05
N PHE A 126 0.83 -5.07 2.54
CA PHE A 126 -0.49 -4.47 2.44
C PHE A 126 -1.13 -4.21 3.81
N ALA A 127 -0.93 -5.09 4.80
CA ALA A 127 -1.40 -4.84 6.15
C ALA A 127 -0.73 -3.59 6.77
N LEU A 128 0.57 -3.41 6.55
CA LEU A 128 1.31 -2.22 6.99
C LEU A 128 0.85 -0.96 6.25
N ARG A 129 0.60 -1.06 4.93
CA ARG A 129 0.08 0.06 4.13
C ARG A 129 -1.29 0.51 4.63
N ASP A 130 -2.20 -0.44 4.81
CA ASP A 130 -3.57 -0.18 5.26
C ASP A 130 -3.58 0.40 6.70
N HIS A 131 -2.63 0.00 7.56
CA HIS A 131 -2.49 0.59 8.90
C HIS A 131 -1.92 2.01 8.87
N GLY A 132 -0.90 2.26 8.04
CA GLY A 132 -0.22 3.55 7.96
C GLY A 132 0.58 3.92 9.22
N GLY A 133 0.90 5.19 9.40
CA GLY A 133 1.69 5.67 10.54
C GLY A 133 3.20 5.44 10.40
N LYS A 134 3.96 6.03 11.34
CA LYS A 134 5.44 6.15 11.23
C LYS A 134 6.13 4.78 11.24
N GLU A 135 5.72 3.88 12.14
CA GLU A 135 6.34 2.56 12.28
C GLU A 135 6.07 1.66 11.08
N ALA A 136 4.85 1.66 10.57
CA ALA A 136 4.52 0.90 9.37
C ALA A 136 5.30 1.42 8.16
N VAL A 137 5.38 2.74 8.00
CA VAL A 137 6.15 3.36 6.91
C VAL A 137 7.63 3.05 7.02
N ASN A 138 8.21 3.03 8.22
CA ASN A 138 9.60 2.61 8.43
C ASN A 138 9.82 1.14 8.01
N ALA A 139 8.81 0.27 8.15
CA ALA A 139 8.89 -1.12 7.69
C ALA A 139 8.80 -1.22 6.16
N ILE A 140 7.89 -0.45 5.54
CA ILE A 140 7.72 -0.39 4.08
C ILE A 140 8.97 0.21 3.41
N ILE A 141 9.56 1.25 3.99
CA ILE A 141 10.82 1.83 3.50
C ILE A 141 11.93 0.79 3.53
N ALA A 142 12.01 -0.03 4.59
CA ALA A 142 13.02 -1.07 4.68
C ALA A 142 12.84 -2.17 3.60
N SER A 143 11.60 -2.46 3.18
CA SER A 143 11.35 -3.46 2.14
C SER A 143 11.68 -3.00 0.72
N LEU A 144 11.98 -1.71 0.49
CA LEU A 144 12.58 -1.26 -0.78
C LEU A 144 13.98 -1.85 -1.02
N GLY A 145 14.64 -2.37 0.02
CA GLY A 145 15.90 -3.11 -0.10
C GLY A 145 15.74 -4.61 -0.36
N ALA A 146 14.51 -5.12 -0.52
CA ALA A 146 14.27 -6.55 -0.71
C ALA A 146 14.81 -7.04 -2.05
N ALA A 147 15.21 -8.32 -2.12
CA ALA A 147 15.71 -8.92 -3.35
C ALA A 147 14.65 -8.98 -4.46
N SER A 148 13.38 -9.09 -4.08
CA SER A 148 12.25 -9.21 -5.02
C SER A 148 11.88 -7.87 -5.66
N PRO A 149 11.99 -7.72 -7.00
CA PRO A 149 11.50 -6.52 -7.70
C PRO A 149 10.01 -6.29 -7.49
N LEU A 150 9.22 -7.37 -7.43
CA LEU A 150 7.79 -7.27 -7.15
C LEU A 150 7.56 -6.62 -5.78
N LEU A 151 8.22 -7.11 -4.73
CA LEU A 151 8.03 -6.53 -3.39
C LEU A 151 8.50 -5.06 -3.31
N ARG A 152 9.54 -4.69 -4.05
CA ARG A 152 10.00 -3.30 -4.14
C ARG A 152 9.03 -2.41 -4.90
N HIS A 153 8.36 -2.94 -5.93
CA HIS A 153 7.32 -2.26 -6.69
C HIS A 153 6.10 -1.90 -5.80
N GLU A 154 5.52 -2.88 -5.09
CA GLU A 154 4.23 -2.82 -4.32
C GLU A 154 4.09 -1.78 -3.17
#